data_AF-A0A1V5WQH2-F1
#
_entry.id   AF-A0A1V5WQH2-F1
#
_cell.length_a   1.000
_cell.length_b   1.000
_cell.length_c   1.000
_cell.angle_alpha   90.00
_cell.angle_beta   90.00
_cell.angle_gamma   90.00
#
_symmetry.space_group_name_H-M   'P 1'
#
loop_
_entity.id
_entity.type
_entity.pdbx_description
1 polymer ?
#
loop_
_entity_poly.entity_id
_entity_poly.type
_entity_poly.pdbx_seq_one_letter_code
_entity_poly.pdbx_strand_id
1 'polypeptide(L)'
;MTETDLEEIRKLLDAAESKIRQVKSKIFANEINKKVVMINSESDDDSVHGFFDGEQMIGTDKKKYSVPPNYASKSKLVVGDKLKLSVSEDGKFLFKQIGPVERKNLIGTLEMLEDGNWQVNVNGKIYKVLLASVTYYKGKHNDQVSVVVPADQESEWATLDNVL
;
A
#
# COMPACT_ATOMS: atom_id res chain seq x y z
N MET A 1 4.96 -31.68 -26.56
CA MET A 1 4.44 -30.74 -25.56
C MET A 1 2.94 -30.87 -25.59
N THR A 2 2.40 -31.57 -24.60
CA THR A 2 0.96 -31.80 -24.44
C THR A 2 0.30 -30.53 -23.89
N GLU A 3 -1.02 -30.42 -24.01
CA GLU A 3 -1.79 -29.31 -23.41
C GLU A 3 -1.59 -29.23 -21.89
N THR A 4 -1.42 -30.37 -21.24
CA THR A 4 -1.10 -30.48 -19.81
C THR A 4 0.28 -29.92 -19.48
N ASP A 5 1.29 -30.16 -20.33
CA ASP A 5 2.64 -29.58 -20.13
C ASP A 5 2.59 -28.04 -20.17
N LEU A 6 1.75 -27.46 -21.04
CA LEU A 6 1.57 -26.02 -21.17
C LEU A 6 0.88 -25.40 -19.95
N GLU A 7 -0.13 -26.05 -19.39
CA GLU A 7 -0.79 -25.60 -18.15
C GLU A 7 0.16 -25.63 -16.96
N GLU A 8 0.98 -26.68 -16.86
CA GLU A 8 1.98 -26.79 -15.80
C GLU A 8 3.03 -25.69 -15.90
N ILE A 9 3.52 -25.40 -17.12
CA ILE A 9 4.46 -24.30 -17.37
C ILE A 9 3.85 -22.95 -16.97
N ARG A 10 2.57 -22.69 -17.32
CA ARG A 10 1.88 -21.45 -16.93
C ARG A 10 1.81 -21.29 -15.42
N LYS A 11 1.41 -22.36 -14.72
CA LYS A 11 1.32 -22.36 -13.25
C LYS A 11 2.68 -22.11 -12.60
N LEU A 12 3.75 -22.69 -13.13
CA LEU A 12 5.11 -22.46 -12.64
C LEU A 12 5.56 -21.01 -12.89
N LEU A 13 5.22 -20.45 -14.04
CA LEU A 13 5.51 -19.06 -14.38
C LEU A 13 4.80 -18.09 -13.42
N ASP A 14 3.49 -18.26 -13.20
CA ASP A 14 2.70 -17.43 -12.28
C ASP A 14 3.28 -17.48 -10.85
N ALA A 15 3.69 -18.67 -10.40
CA ALA A 15 4.31 -18.85 -9.09
C ALA A 15 5.67 -18.13 -8.99
N ALA A 16 6.48 -18.16 -10.05
CA ALA A 16 7.75 -17.46 -10.10
C ALA A 16 7.56 -15.94 -10.12
N GLU A 17 6.62 -15.44 -10.92
CA GLU A 17 6.29 -14.01 -11.01
C GLU A 17 5.80 -13.46 -9.66
N SER A 18 4.92 -14.22 -8.98
CA SER A 18 4.43 -13.87 -7.65
C SER A 18 5.58 -13.75 -6.64
N LYS A 19 6.53 -14.70 -6.64
CA LYS A 19 7.73 -14.63 -5.78
C LYS A 19 8.61 -13.43 -6.11
N ILE A 20 8.85 -13.15 -7.39
CA ILE A 20 9.63 -11.98 -7.82
C ILE A 20 8.97 -10.70 -7.32
N ARG A 21 7.65 -10.57 -7.44
CA ARG A 21 6.90 -9.42 -6.94
C ARG A 21 7.03 -9.26 -5.42
N GLN A 22 6.92 -10.34 -4.65
CA GLN A 22 7.14 -10.30 -3.20
C GLN A 22 8.55 -9.83 -2.84
N VAL A 23 9.57 -10.28 -3.57
CA VAL A 23 10.95 -9.81 -3.37
C VAL A 23 11.08 -8.32 -3.69
N LYS A 24 10.51 -7.85 -4.80
CA LYS A 24 10.52 -6.42 -5.16
C LYS A 24 9.82 -5.54 -4.12
N SER A 25 8.67 -5.98 -3.61
CA SER A 25 7.95 -5.30 -2.52
C SER A 25 8.82 -5.17 -1.26
N LYS A 26 9.50 -6.25 -0.85
CA LYS A 26 10.42 -6.22 0.29
C LYS A 26 11.61 -5.29 0.08
N ILE A 27 12.15 -5.24 -1.14
CA ILE A 27 13.21 -4.29 -1.50
C ILE A 27 12.69 -2.86 -1.34
N PHE A 28 11.50 -2.56 -1.88
CA PHE A 28 10.91 -1.23 -1.75
C PHE A 28 10.66 -0.83 -0.28
N ALA A 29 10.11 -1.74 0.54
CA ALA A 29 9.97 -1.52 1.98
C ALA A 29 11.32 -1.23 2.66
N ASN A 30 12.39 -1.92 2.26
CA ASN A 30 13.73 -1.65 2.75
C ASN A 30 14.30 -0.31 2.26
N GLU A 31 14.02 0.08 1.02
CA GLU A 31 14.39 1.40 0.49
C GLU A 31 13.69 2.53 1.23
N ILE A 32 12.42 2.34 1.59
CA ILE A 32 11.71 3.25 2.51
C ILE A 32 12.50 3.40 3.81
N ASN A 33 12.86 2.29 4.46
CA ASN A 33 13.69 2.32 5.68
C ASN A 33 15.05 3.02 5.47
N LYS A 34 15.66 2.91 4.29
CA LYS A 34 16.94 3.59 3.98
C LYS A 34 16.77 5.08 3.74
N LYS A 35 15.72 5.51 3.02
CA LYS A 35 15.40 6.92 2.78
C LYS A 35 15.13 7.66 4.09
N VAL A 36 14.43 7.00 5.01
CA VAL A 36 14.21 7.45 6.39
C VAL A 36 15.53 7.84 7.08
N VAL A 37 16.58 7.02 6.96
CA VAL A 37 17.89 7.28 7.59
C VAL A 37 18.61 8.50 6.98
N MET A 38 18.45 8.76 5.69
CA MET A 38 19.11 9.90 5.01
C MET A 38 18.48 11.26 5.35
N ILE A 39 17.19 11.28 5.71
CA ILE A 39 16.42 12.52 6.00
C ILE A 39 16.66 13.06 7.42
N ASN A 40 17.47 12.40 8.25
CA ASN A 40 17.81 12.80 9.63
C ASN A 40 18.53 14.17 9.79
N SER A 41 18.54 15.04 8.78
CA SER A 41 19.16 16.37 8.79
C SER A 41 18.20 17.55 8.84
N GLU A 42 16.87 17.35 8.79
CA GLU A 42 15.88 18.45 8.77
C GLU A 42 14.65 18.17 9.66
N SER A 43 14.87 17.91 10.96
CA SER A 43 13.78 17.93 11.94
C SER A 43 13.69 19.32 12.57
N ASP A 44 12.79 20.15 12.03
CA ASP A 44 12.25 21.32 12.72
C ASP A 44 11.20 20.87 13.77
N ASP A 45 11.11 21.67 14.83
CA ASP A 45 10.34 21.54 16.08
C ASP A 45 9.10 20.61 16.08
N ASP A 46 9.01 19.76 17.13
CA ASP A 46 7.86 18.94 17.56
C ASP A 46 7.20 17.95 16.57
N SER A 47 7.86 17.60 15.47
CA SER A 47 7.26 16.70 14.47
C SER A 47 8.20 15.63 13.92
N VAL A 48 7.63 14.45 13.64
CA VAL A 48 8.34 13.31 13.05
C VAL A 48 7.93 13.17 11.58
N HIS A 49 8.90 13.14 10.68
CA HIS A 49 8.65 12.82 9.27
C HIS A 49 8.81 11.33 9.04
N GLY A 50 8.14 10.80 8.03
CA GLY A 50 8.24 9.38 7.69
C GLY A 50 7.58 9.04 6.37
N PHE A 51 7.51 7.75 6.06
CA PHE A 51 6.85 7.27 4.85
C PHE A 51 5.81 6.20 5.18
N PHE A 52 4.69 6.23 4.46
CA PHE A 52 3.60 5.26 4.62
C PHE A 52 3.97 3.89 4.04
N ASP A 53 3.70 2.81 4.77
CA ASP A 53 4.00 1.43 4.34
C ASP A 53 2.76 0.61 3.92
N GLY A 54 1.57 1.23 3.96
CA GLY A 54 0.28 0.59 3.66
C GLY A 54 -0.67 0.58 4.85
N GLU A 55 -0.12 0.58 6.08
CA GLU A 55 -0.91 0.64 7.32
C GLU A 55 -0.29 1.59 8.36
N GLN A 56 1.04 1.75 8.33
CA GLN A 56 1.83 2.48 9.30
C GLN A 56 2.70 3.54 8.60
N MET A 57 3.16 4.51 9.38
CA MET A 57 4.24 5.41 8.99
C MET A 57 5.54 4.90 9.60
N ILE A 58 6.56 4.72 8.76
CA ILE A 58 7.95 4.51 9.20
C ILE A 58 8.59 5.87 9.40
N GLY A 59 8.76 6.28 10.66
CA GLY A 59 9.35 7.57 11.03
C GLY A 59 10.87 7.60 10.85
N THR A 60 11.43 8.81 10.64
CA THR A 60 12.88 9.12 10.60
C THR A 60 13.63 8.61 11.83
N ASP A 61 12.93 8.53 12.95
CA ASP A 61 13.40 7.95 14.22
C ASP A 61 13.40 6.40 14.25
N LYS A 62 13.08 5.75 13.13
CA LYS A 62 12.96 4.29 12.94
C LYS A 62 11.81 3.64 13.70
N LYS A 63 10.88 4.42 14.27
CA LYS A 63 9.67 3.87 14.88
C LYS A 63 8.56 3.72 13.86
N LYS A 64 7.66 2.79 14.14
CA LYS A 64 6.43 2.60 13.37
C LYS A 64 5.27 3.26 14.09
N TYR A 65 4.52 4.08 13.37
CA TYR A 65 3.34 4.76 13.89
C TYR A 65 2.12 4.28 13.15
N SER A 66 1.15 3.69 13.86
CA SER A 66 -0.09 3.21 13.24
C SER A 66 -0.87 4.39 12.65
N VAL A 67 -1.18 4.34 11.36
CA VAL A 67 -1.97 5.39 10.69
C VAL A 67 -3.44 5.00 10.78
N PRO A 68 -4.34 5.91 11.19
CA PRO A 68 -5.77 5.61 11.25
C PRO A 68 -6.30 5.15 9.88
N PRO A 69 -6.93 3.97 9.77
CA PRO A 69 -7.36 3.41 8.48
C PRO A 69 -8.31 4.34 7.71
N ASN A 70 -9.16 5.09 8.43
CA ASN A 70 -10.06 6.09 7.86
C ASN A 70 -9.31 7.27 7.24
N TYR A 71 -8.23 7.74 7.88
CA TYR A 71 -7.40 8.81 7.33
C TYR A 71 -6.65 8.33 6.09
N ALA A 72 -6.07 7.12 6.15
CA ALA A 72 -5.39 6.50 5.01
C ALA A 72 -6.31 6.35 3.79
N SER A 73 -7.55 5.90 4.02
CA SER A 73 -8.56 5.70 2.98
C SER A 73 -9.07 7.01 2.39
N LYS A 74 -9.47 7.98 3.22
CA LYS A 74 -9.99 9.28 2.75
C LYS A 74 -8.95 10.14 2.05
N SER A 75 -7.70 10.06 2.50
CA SER A 75 -6.58 10.80 1.90
C SER A 75 -5.94 10.07 0.71
N LYS A 76 -6.46 8.88 0.36
CA LYS A 76 -5.93 8.00 -0.68
C LYS A 76 -4.41 7.82 -0.56
N LEU A 77 -3.93 7.50 0.64
CA LEU A 77 -2.50 7.31 0.89
C LEU A 77 -1.98 6.10 0.12
N VAL A 78 -0.81 6.23 -0.49
CA VAL A 78 -0.14 5.17 -1.25
C VAL A 78 1.21 4.86 -0.59
N VAL A 79 1.64 3.60 -0.64
CA VAL A 79 2.93 3.18 -0.07
C VAL A 79 4.07 4.03 -0.63
N GLY A 80 4.88 4.57 0.27
CA GLY A 80 5.96 5.50 -0.04
C GLY A 80 5.58 6.98 0.06
N ASP A 81 4.31 7.34 0.26
CA ASP A 81 3.92 8.73 0.53
C ASP A 81 4.64 9.26 1.78
N LYS A 82 5.22 10.46 1.68
CA LYS A 82 5.84 11.16 2.81
C LYS A 82 4.76 11.76 3.71
N LEU A 83 4.83 11.41 4.98
CA LEU A 83 3.93 11.87 6.03
C LEU A 83 4.68 12.72 7.06
N LYS A 84 3.97 13.66 7.66
CA LYS A 84 4.34 14.38 8.88
C LYS A 84 3.42 13.91 10.00
N LEU A 85 4.01 13.48 11.10
CA LEU A 85 3.36 13.19 12.36
C LEU A 85 3.63 14.34 13.33
N SER A 86 2.57 14.90 13.89
CA SER A 86 2.63 15.84 15.02
C SER A 86 1.77 15.31 16.17
N VAL A 87 2.08 15.74 17.38
CA VAL A 87 1.27 15.44 18.57
C VAL A 87 0.42 16.68 18.87
N SER A 88 -0.90 16.52 18.96
CA SER A 88 -1.78 17.61 19.41
C SER A 88 -1.62 17.87 20.91
N GLU A 89 -2.14 19.00 21.38
CA GLU A 89 -2.12 19.38 22.81
C GLU A 89 -2.77 18.32 23.72
N ASP A 90 -3.72 17.53 23.19
CA ASP A 90 -4.38 16.42 23.89
C ASP A 90 -3.64 15.07 23.74
N GLY A 91 -2.44 15.07 23.18
CA GLY A 91 -1.59 13.88 23.04
C GLY A 91 -1.93 12.97 21.85
N LYS A 92 -2.86 13.35 20.97
CA LYS A 92 -3.22 12.52 19.81
C LYS A 92 -2.21 12.68 18.68
N PHE A 93 -1.97 11.57 17.99
CA PHE A 93 -1.18 11.56 16.77
C PHE A 93 -1.99 12.11 15.59
N LEU A 94 -1.48 13.18 14.99
CA LEU A 94 -2.02 13.81 13.80
C LEU A 94 -1.08 13.55 12.63
N PHE A 95 -1.62 12.92 11.58
CA PHE A 95 -0.88 12.64 10.35
C PHE A 95 -1.29 13.63 9.27
N LYS A 96 -0.31 14.13 8.52
CA LYS A 96 -0.50 14.94 7.32
C LYS A 96 0.36 14.41 6.18
N GLN A 97 -0.22 14.19 5.01
CA GLN A 97 0.55 13.90 3.81
C GLN A 97 1.26 15.18 3.35
N ILE A 98 2.57 15.09 3.14
CA ILE A 98 3.43 16.23 2.78
C ILE A 98 4.23 15.98 1.49
N GLY A 99 4.18 14.78 0.93
CA GLY A 99 4.82 14.47 -0.34
C GLY A 99 4.26 13.18 -0.94
N PRO A 100 3.32 13.25 -1.89
CA PRO A 100 2.83 12.06 -2.56
C PRO A 100 3.93 11.42 -3.42
N VAL A 101 3.92 10.09 -3.56
CA VAL A 101 4.73 9.41 -4.59
C VAL A 101 4.04 9.48 -5.95
N GLU A 102 4.81 9.26 -7.01
CA GLU A 102 4.27 9.00 -8.35
C GLU A 102 3.36 7.78 -8.35
N ARG A 103 2.22 7.87 -9.06
CA ARG A 103 1.11 6.92 -8.95
C ARG A 103 0.66 6.43 -10.32
N LYS A 104 0.11 5.23 -10.36
CA LYS A 104 -0.65 4.73 -11.50
C LYS A 104 -1.96 4.11 -11.03
N ASN A 105 -2.98 4.23 -11.88
CA ASN A 105 -4.28 3.61 -11.66
C ASN A 105 -4.34 2.26 -12.35
N LEU A 106 -4.96 1.29 -11.69
CA LEU A 106 -5.20 -0.04 -12.21
C LEU A 106 -6.67 -0.39 -11.99
N ILE A 107 -7.22 -1.21 -12.87
CA ILE A 107 -8.57 -1.76 -12.71
C ILE A 107 -8.44 -3.22 -12.30
N GLY A 108 -9.22 -3.63 -11.32
CA GLY A 108 -9.23 -5.01 -10.84
C GLY A 108 -10.57 -5.41 -10.26
N THR A 109 -10.63 -6.65 -9.80
CA THR A 109 -11.80 -7.24 -9.14
C THR A 109 -11.58 -7.23 -7.63
N LEU A 110 -12.54 -6.69 -6.88
CA LEU A 110 -12.50 -6.65 -5.43
C LEU A 110 -12.90 -8.02 -4.84
N GLU A 111 -12.04 -8.59 -4.01
CA GLU A 111 -12.20 -9.92 -3.42
C GLU A 111 -12.21 -9.82 -1.89
N MET A 112 -13.12 -10.55 -1.25
CA MET A 112 -13.19 -10.67 0.21
C MET A 112 -12.63 -12.04 0.57
N LEU A 113 -11.67 -12.06 1.49
CA LEU A 113 -11.07 -13.28 2.01
C LEU A 113 -11.92 -13.86 3.13
N GLU A 114 -11.73 -15.16 3.41
CA GLU A 114 -12.46 -15.88 4.46
C GLU A 114 -12.22 -15.29 5.87
N ASP A 115 -11.05 -14.68 6.08
CA ASP A 115 -10.66 -14.01 7.33
C ASP A 115 -11.25 -12.59 7.48
N GLY A 116 -12.02 -12.13 6.48
CA GLY A 116 -12.63 -10.81 6.46
C GLY A 116 -11.75 -9.68 5.91
N ASN A 117 -10.50 -9.98 5.52
CA ASN A 117 -9.64 -9.04 4.83
C ASN A 117 -10.08 -8.84 3.37
N TRP A 118 -9.68 -7.71 2.78
CA TRP A 118 -10.02 -7.38 1.41
C TRP A 118 -8.76 -7.26 0.54
N GLN A 119 -8.89 -7.69 -0.70
CA GLN A 119 -7.85 -7.57 -1.71
C GLN A 119 -8.44 -7.22 -3.06
N VAL A 120 -7.61 -6.74 -3.98
CA VAL A 120 -7.99 -6.51 -5.37
C VAL A 120 -7.07 -7.33 -6.28
N ASN A 121 -7.70 -8.09 -7.17
CA ASN A 121 -7.01 -8.87 -8.19
C ASN A 121 -6.93 -8.07 -9.49
N VAL A 122 -5.73 -7.69 -9.89
CA VAL A 122 -5.44 -6.99 -11.14
C VAL A 122 -4.67 -7.95 -12.04
N ASN A 123 -5.37 -8.62 -12.96
CA ASN A 123 -4.77 -9.54 -13.93
C ASN A 123 -3.84 -10.59 -13.27
N GLY A 124 -4.29 -11.22 -12.18
CA GLY A 124 -3.53 -12.22 -11.42
C GLY A 124 -2.61 -11.62 -10.35
N LYS A 125 -2.42 -10.29 -10.32
CA LYS A 125 -1.66 -9.61 -9.25
C LYS A 125 -2.60 -9.21 -8.11
N ILE A 126 -2.36 -9.78 -6.94
CA ILE A 126 -3.13 -9.50 -5.73
C ILE A 126 -2.57 -8.30 -4.97
N TYR A 127 -3.41 -7.32 -4.66
CA TYR A 127 -3.09 -6.18 -3.80
C TYR A 127 -3.98 -6.18 -2.57
N LYS A 128 -3.40 -6.04 -1.39
CA LYS A 128 -4.15 -5.80 -0.15
C LYS A 128 -4.77 -4.41 -0.19
N VAL A 129 -5.99 -4.27 0.31
CA VAL A 129 -6.67 -2.98 0.43
C VAL A 129 -7.27 -2.85 1.83
N LEU A 130 -7.34 -1.61 2.34
CA LEU A 130 -7.91 -1.37 3.66
C LEU A 130 -9.43 -1.59 3.66
N LEU A 131 -9.95 -2.28 4.66
CA LEU A 131 -11.40 -2.39 4.91
C LEU A 131 -12.08 -1.00 4.98
N ALA A 132 -11.39 -0.01 5.58
CA ALA A 132 -11.87 1.36 5.64
C ALA A 132 -12.06 2.00 4.24
N SER A 133 -11.27 1.59 3.25
CA SER A 133 -11.43 2.05 1.87
C SER A 133 -12.65 1.37 1.22
N VAL A 134 -12.78 0.05 1.38
CA VAL A 134 -13.92 -0.72 0.85
C VAL A 134 -15.24 -0.19 1.40
N THR A 135 -15.33 0.02 2.72
CA THR A 135 -16.52 0.55 3.37
C THR A 135 -16.84 1.99 2.94
N TYR A 136 -15.83 2.84 2.75
CA TYR A 136 -16.01 4.22 2.28
C TYR A 136 -16.63 4.27 0.87
N TYR A 137 -16.14 3.46 -0.06
CA TYR A 137 -16.68 3.37 -1.42
C TYR A 137 -17.87 2.41 -1.55
N LYS A 138 -18.29 1.77 -0.46
CA LYS A 138 -19.38 0.78 -0.41
C LYS A 138 -19.16 -0.39 -1.37
N GLY A 139 -17.90 -0.78 -1.56
CA GLY A 139 -17.53 -1.90 -2.42
C GLY A 139 -18.06 -3.23 -1.89
N LYS A 140 -18.37 -4.14 -2.80
CA LYS A 140 -18.84 -5.50 -2.55
C LYS A 140 -17.91 -6.50 -3.19
N HIS A 141 -18.01 -7.74 -2.73
CA HIS A 141 -17.28 -8.85 -3.34
C HIS A 141 -17.66 -8.98 -4.82
N ASN A 142 -16.64 -9.13 -5.68
CA ASN A 142 -16.69 -9.17 -7.13
C ASN A 142 -17.00 -7.85 -7.85
N ASP A 143 -17.02 -6.71 -7.15
CA ASP A 143 -17.12 -5.41 -7.83
C ASP A 143 -15.86 -5.14 -8.67
N GLN A 144 -16.05 -4.49 -9.83
CA GLN A 144 -14.96 -3.87 -10.56
C GLN A 144 -14.57 -2.56 -9.86
N VAL A 145 -13.28 -2.38 -9.63
CA VAL A 145 -12.77 -1.23 -8.88
C VAL A 145 -11.53 -0.63 -9.54
N SER A 146 -11.37 0.68 -9.37
CA SER A 146 -10.12 1.38 -9.63
C SER A 146 -9.28 1.39 -8.36
N VAL A 147 -8.00 1.05 -8.47
CA VAL A 147 -7.03 1.15 -7.39
C VAL A 147 -5.82 1.97 -7.80
N VAL A 148 -5.21 2.65 -6.84
CA VAL A 148 -4.00 3.46 -7.02
C VAL A 148 -2.83 2.76 -6.34
N VAL A 149 -1.71 2.65 -7.05
CA VAL A 149 -0.45 2.06 -6.57
C VAL A 149 0.74 2.95 -6.94
N PRO A 150 1.93 2.75 -6.33
CA PRO A 150 3.14 3.45 -6.76
C PRO A 150 3.43 3.16 -8.25
N ALA A 151 3.81 4.19 -9.00
CA ALA A 151 4.10 4.06 -10.43
C ALA A 151 5.35 3.19 -10.66
N ASP A 152 6.42 3.53 -9.95
CA ASP A 152 7.78 3.04 -10.22
C ASP A 152 8.19 1.84 -9.36
N GLN A 153 7.42 1.50 -8.33
CA GLN A 153 7.78 0.50 -7.34
C GLN A 153 6.67 -0.54 -7.18
N GLU A 154 7.06 -1.78 -6.88
CA GLU A 154 6.11 -2.85 -6.57
C GLU A 154 5.67 -2.74 -5.11
N SER A 155 4.36 -2.83 -4.88
CA SER A 155 3.74 -2.76 -3.56
C SER A 155 2.79 -3.95 -3.37
N GLU A 156 2.75 -4.48 -2.14
CA GLU A 156 1.71 -5.41 -1.72
C GLU A 156 0.36 -4.72 -1.48
N TRP A 157 0.37 -3.42 -1.22
CA TRP A 157 -0.82 -2.62 -0.93
C TRP A 157 -1.23 -1.77 -2.11
N ALA A 158 -2.53 -1.64 -2.28
CA ALA A 158 -3.15 -0.67 -3.17
C ALA A 158 -4.23 0.11 -2.42
N THR A 159 -4.56 1.28 -2.95
CA THR A 159 -5.56 2.16 -2.35
C THR A 159 -6.78 2.22 -3.24
N LEU A 160 -7.95 1.87 -2.71
CA LEU A 160 -9.20 1.92 -3.47
C LEU A 160 -9.50 3.37 -3.84
N ASP A 161 -9.77 3.60 -5.12
CA ASP A 161 -10.03 4.93 -5.68
C ASP A 161 -11.50 5.12 -6.04
N ASN A 162 -12.13 4.08 -6.59
CA ASN A 162 -13.55 4.06 -6.92
C ASN A 162 -14.08 2.63 -7.14
N VAL A 163 -15.40 2.46 -6.99
CA VAL A 163 -16.16 1.31 -7.51
C VAL A 163 -16.76 1.71 -8.85
N LEU A 164 -16.64 0.86 -9.87
CA LEU A 164 -16.99 1.14 -11.27
C LEU A 164 -18.42 0.69 -11.62
#